data_AF-S4RU95-F1
#
_entry.id   AF-S4RU95-F1
#
_cell.length_a   1.000
_cell.length_b   1.000
_cell.length_c   1.000
_cell.angle_alpha   90.00
_cell.angle_beta   90.00
_cell.angle_gamma   90.00
#
_symmetry.space_group_name_H-M   'P 1'
#
loop_
_entity.id
_entity.type
_entity.pdbx_description
1 polymer ?
#
loop_
_entity_poly.entity_id
_entity_poly.type
_entity_poly.pdbx_seq_one_letter_code
_entity_poly.pdbx_strand_id
1 'polypeptide(L)'
;MRDKVRELFLLCDKEDKGFITKRDMQRLEAELPLNPEQLEDVFEKLDCHMQGYLTLAEFTHGLGQYLGLQSLVTKGEQVPKFAEKHLPVLTWGDSESDLCQEDELHFSRLMDSLGARNVFADSDEVRALWTRLRRDEPELLNNFEGFLSRVSLLILQAKQEKATVERILQKRNGDHDREVQHLYEEMEQQMKSEKEKLSSQDARRLLCRSQELEAELDAKEQEVKNIRTKQKQLERALTELNSERSETRQQNDRLRQSNEELEERLAQVRRELSDALTLMEQL
;
A
#
# COMPACT_ATOMS: atom_id res chain seq x y z
N MET A 1 6.86 -37.86 -0.24
CA MET A 1 7.71 -37.05 -1.16
C MET A 1 7.16 -35.64 -1.31
N ARG A 2 5.84 -35.43 -1.47
CA ARG A 2 5.22 -34.09 -1.31
C ARG A 2 5.60 -33.43 0.02
N ASP A 3 5.67 -34.20 1.10
CA ASP A 3 6.04 -33.68 2.42
C ASP A 3 7.50 -33.22 2.47
N LYS A 4 8.42 -33.93 1.80
CA LYS A 4 9.83 -33.53 1.68
C LYS A 4 10.02 -32.25 0.86
N VAL A 5 9.21 -32.03 -0.18
CA VAL A 5 9.26 -30.79 -0.97
C VAL A 5 8.64 -29.62 -0.21
N ARG A 6 7.59 -29.88 0.59
CA ARG A 6 7.02 -28.89 1.52
C ARG A 6 7.97 -28.55 2.66
N GLU A 7 8.69 -29.53 3.21
CA GLU A 7 9.75 -29.31 4.20
C GLU A 7 10.88 -28.47 3.60
N LEU A 8 11.30 -28.73 2.35
CA LEU A 8 12.30 -27.93 1.66
C LEU A 8 11.81 -26.50 1.40
N PHE A 9 10.52 -26.33 1.07
CA PHE A 9 9.90 -25.03 0.92
C PHE A 9 9.90 -24.23 2.24
N LEU A 10 9.54 -24.88 3.35
CA LEU A 10 9.58 -24.29 4.69
C LEU A 10 11.02 -23.97 5.16
N LEU A 11 11.99 -24.77 4.74
CA LEU A 11 13.42 -24.51 4.99
C LEU A 11 13.91 -23.24 4.27
N CYS A 12 13.39 -22.96 3.08
CA CYS A 12 13.68 -21.74 2.32
C CYS A 12 12.95 -20.53 2.90
N ASP A 13 11.67 -20.70 3.22
CA ASP A 13 10.77 -19.64 3.70
C ASP A 13 10.70 -19.59 5.23
N LYS A 14 11.83 -19.26 5.88
CA LYS A 14 11.93 -19.11 7.34
C LYS A 14 11.07 -17.97 7.92
N GLU A 15 10.57 -17.09 7.07
CA GLU A 15 9.78 -15.92 7.44
C GLU A 15 8.26 -16.15 7.23
N ASP A 16 7.86 -17.38 6.83
CA ASP A 16 6.47 -17.80 6.58
C ASP A 16 5.71 -16.85 5.64
N LYS A 17 6.41 -16.38 4.61
CA LYS A 17 5.91 -15.39 3.64
C LYS A 17 4.97 -16.01 2.61
N GLY A 18 5.00 -17.33 2.45
CA GLY A 18 4.26 -18.09 1.44
C GLY A 18 4.90 -18.08 0.05
N PHE A 19 6.09 -17.48 -0.10
CA PHE A 19 6.85 -17.39 -1.36
C PHE A 19 8.36 -17.37 -1.11
N ILE A 20 9.13 -17.95 -2.03
CA ILE A 20 10.60 -18.04 -1.97
C ILE A 20 11.19 -17.04 -2.98
N THR A 21 12.06 -16.14 -2.53
CA THR A 21 12.83 -15.24 -3.42
C THR A 21 14.20 -15.82 -3.77
N LYS A 22 14.90 -15.27 -4.78
CA LYS A 22 16.27 -15.70 -5.13
C LYS A 22 17.22 -15.75 -3.92
N ARG A 23 17.09 -14.78 -3.01
CA ARG A 23 17.89 -14.72 -1.77
C ARG A 23 17.54 -15.83 -0.77
N ASP A 24 16.28 -16.23 -0.72
CA ASP A 24 15.81 -17.32 0.15
C ASP A 24 16.30 -18.68 -0.40
N MET A 25 16.37 -18.84 -1.72
CA MET A 25 16.92 -20.04 -2.38
C MET A 25 18.43 -20.20 -2.14
N GLN A 26 19.19 -19.10 -2.12
CA GLN A 26 20.62 -19.11 -1.79
C GLN A 26 20.91 -19.61 -0.36
N ARG A 27 19.94 -19.56 0.56
CA ARG A 27 20.10 -20.10 1.92
C ARG A 27 20.18 -21.62 1.96
N LEU A 28 19.76 -22.32 0.88
CA LEU A 28 19.93 -23.76 0.73
C LEU A 28 21.39 -24.19 0.49
N GLU A 29 22.30 -23.26 0.20
CA GLU A 29 23.73 -23.53 0.04
C GLU A 29 24.33 -24.22 1.28
N ALA A 30 23.78 -23.95 2.47
CA ALA A 30 24.23 -24.58 3.72
C ALA A 30 23.69 -26.00 3.94
N GLU A 31 22.61 -26.38 3.27
CA GLU A 31 21.86 -27.63 3.50
C GLU A 31 21.96 -28.60 2.29
N LEU A 32 22.33 -28.11 1.11
CA LEU A 32 22.50 -28.87 -0.12
C LEU A 32 23.87 -28.59 -0.74
N PRO A 33 24.55 -29.60 -1.32
CA PRO A 33 25.84 -29.43 -1.98
C PRO A 33 25.66 -28.79 -3.38
N LEU A 34 25.17 -27.56 -3.44
CA LEU A 34 24.93 -26.80 -4.67
C LEU A 34 25.52 -25.40 -4.55
N ASN A 35 26.17 -24.94 -5.60
CA ASN A 35 26.75 -23.59 -5.67
C ASN A 35 25.65 -22.53 -5.88
N PRO A 36 25.88 -21.27 -5.48
CA PRO A 36 24.89 -20.19 -5.61
C PRO A 36 24.45 -19.97 -7.07
N GLU A 37 25.36 -20.11 -8.03
CA GLU A 37 25.05 -20.05 -9.47
C GLU A 37 24.11 -21.18 -9.92
N GLN A 38 24.28 -22.39 -9.36
CA GLN A 38 23.43 -23.53 -9.67
C GLN A 38 22.04 -23.40 -9.01
N LEU A 39 21.97 -22.77 -7.84
CA LEU A 39 20.69 -22.45 -7.17
C LEU A 39 19.93 -21.36 -7.93
N GLU A 40 20.63 -20.40 -8.55
CA GLU A 40 20.02 -19.41 -9.44
C GLU A 40 19.50 -20.03 -10.73
N ASP A 41 20.25 -20.94 -11.36
CA ASP A 41 19.79 -21.69 -12.53
C ASP A 41 18.56 -22.55 -12.22
N VAL A 42 18.50 -23.15 -11.02
CA VAL A 42 17.33 -23.91 -10.56
C VAL A 42 16.16 -22.96 -10.30
N PHE A 43 16.39 -21.81 -9.66
CA PHE A 43 15.36 -20.81 -9.43
C PHE A 43 14.75 -20.32 -10.75
N GLU A 44 15.56 -20.00 -11.76
CA GLU A 44 15.08 -19.52 -13.06
C GLU A 44 14.32 -20.60 -13.84
N LYS A 45 14.66 -21.88 -13.65
CA LYS A 45 13.90 -23.00 -14.24
C LYS A 45 12.59 -23.29 -13.53
N LEU A 46 12.49 -22.97 -12.24
CA LEU A 46 11.27 -23.12 -11.45
C LEU A 46 10.33 -21.91 -11.61
N ASP A 47 10.87 -20.71 -11.84
CA ASP A 47 10.13 -19.45 -12.01
C ASP A 47 9.66 -19.30 -13.46
N CYS A 48 8.76 -20.18 -13.88
CA CYS A 48 8.19 -20.19 -15.23
C CYS A 48 7.40 -18.91 -15.57
N HIS A 49 7.03 -18.12 -14.57
CA HIS A 49 6.32 -16.86 -14.71
C HIS A 49 7.24 -15.63 -14.66
N MET A 50 8.55 -15.81 -14.44
CA MET A 50 9.56 -14.74 -14.31
C MET A 50 9.12 -13.64 -13.34
N GLN A 51 8.42 -14.03 -12.27
CA GLN A 51 7.83 -13.10 -11.31
C GLN A 51 8.83 -12.65 -10.23
N GLY A 52 9.97 -13.34 -10.12
CA GLY A 52 11.02 -13.05 -9.15
C GLY A 52 10.77 -13.64 -7.76
N TYR A 53 9.69 -14.41 -7.61
CA TYR A 53 9.34 -15.17 -6.41
C TYR A 53 8.63 -16.47 -6.80
N LEU A 54 8.86 -17.54 -6.04
CA LEU A 54 8.29 -18.86 -6.25
C LEU A 54 7.24 -19.15 -5.19
N THR A 55 6.00 -19.37 -5.61
CA THR A 55 4.95 -19.87 -4.72
C THR A 55 5.12 -21.36 -4.45
N LEU A 56 4.52 -21.87 -3.37
CA LEU A 56 4.56 -23.30 -3.02
C LEU A 56 4.08 -24.20 -4.17
N ALA A 57 3.09 -23.74 -4.94
CA ALA A 57 2.54 -24.47 -6.07
C ALA A 57 3.54 -24.56 -7.24
N GLU A 58 4.20 -23.45 -7.59
CA GLU A 58 5.22 -23.41 -8.65
C GLU A 58 6.46 -24.21 -8.25
N PHE A 59 6.91 -24.08 -6.99
CA PHE A 59 8.04 -24.83 -6.47
C PHE A 59 7.78 -26.34 -6.48
N THR A 60 6.61 -26.79 -5.99
CA THR A 60 6.26 -28.22 -6.00
C THR A 60 6.04 -28.78 -7.40
N HIS A 61 5.47 -27.98 -8.30
CA HIS A 61 5.24 -28.38 -9.69
C HIS A 61 6.55 -28.45 -10.48
N GLY A 62 7.34 -27.39 -10.47
CA GLY A 62 8.59 -27.29 -11.21
C GLY A 62 9.64 -28.29 -10.72
N LEU A 63 9.77 -28.49 -9.39
CA LEU A 63 10.70 -29.47 -8.85
C LEU A 63 10.24 -30.90 -9.14
N GLY A 64 8.93 -31.14 -9.13
CA GLY A 64 8.33 -32.41 -9.56
C GLY A 64 8.59 -32.71 -11.04
N GLN A 65 8.59 -31.68 -11.89
CA GLN A 65 8.91 -31.80 -13.31
C GLN A 65 10.41 -32.04 -13.54
N TYR A 66 11.28 -31.35 -12.78
CA TYR A 66 12.73 -31.48 -12.87
C TYR A 66 13.25 -32.85 -12.40
N LEU A 67 12.61 -33.44 -11.38
CA LEU A 67 12.92 -34.79 -10.87
C LEU A 67 12.31 -35.93 -11.72
N GLY A 68 11.65 -35.61 -12.84
CA GLY A 68 11.01 -36.60 -13.70
C GLY A 68 9.80 -37.29 -13.05
N LEU A 69 9.21 -36.69 -12.01
CA LEU A 69 8.13 -37.26 -11.20
C LEU A 69 6.74 -36.95 -11.78
N GLN A 70 6.61 -36.95 -13.11
CA GLN A 70 5.32 -36.71 -13.80
C GLN A 70 4.22 -37.70 -13.37
N SER A 71 4.58 -38.85 -12.78
CA SER A 71 3.62 -39.85 -12.29
C SER A 71 3.01 -39.56 -10.91
N LEU A 72 3.54 -38.60 -10.13
CA LEU A 72 3.07 -38.36 -8.74
C LEU A 72 2.32 -37.05 -8.51
N VAL A 73 2.41 -36.07 -9.42
CA VAL A 73 1.74 -34.76 -9.27
C VAL A 73 0.44 -34.67 -10.07
N THR A 74 0.20 -35.58 -11.02
CA THR A 74 -1.10 -35.77 -11.70
C THR A 74 -1.95 -36.83 -10.99
N LYS A 75 -2.17 -36.65 -9.68
CA LYS A 75 -3.27 -37.29 -8.95
C LYS A 75 -4.06 -36.23 -8.18
N GLY A 76 -4.53 -35.23 -8.92
CA GLY A 76 -5.83 -34.61 -8.72
C GLY A 76 -6.66 -35.00 -9.93
N GLU A 77 -7.77 -35.70 -9.70
CA GLU A 77 -8.83 -35.97 -10.68
C GLU A 77 -8.44 -36.70 -11.96
N GLN A 78 -7.99 -37.96 -11.85
CA GLN A 78 -8.42 -38.99 -12.80
C GLN A 78 -8.73 -40.27 -12.03
N VAL A 79 -9.96 -40.72 -12.23
CA VAL A 79 -10.51 -42.03 -11.85
C VAL A 79 -9.47 -43.12 -12.10
N PRO A 80 -9.21 -44.03 -11.14
CA PRO A 80 -8.27 -45.11 -11.38
C PRO A 80 -8.82 -46.03 -12.47
N LYS A 81 -8.21 -46.01 -13.66
CA LYS A 81 -8.31 -47.12 -14.61
C LYS A 81 -7.68 -48.34 -13.95
N PHE A 82 -8.53 -49.17 -13.36
CA PHE A 82 -8.17 -50.51 -12.93
C PHE A 82 -7.67 -51.28 -14.16
N ALA A 83 -6.46 -51.82 -14.05
CA ALA A 83 -5.99 -52.82 -14.99
C ALA A 83 -6.96 -54.01 -14.96
N GLU A 84 -7.55 -54.32 -16.11
CA GLU A 84 -8.29 -55.55 -16.37
C GLU A 84 -7.38 -56.76 -16.09
N LYS A 85 -7.44 -57.26 -14.86
CA LYS A 85 -7.35 -58.69 -14.64
C LYS A 85 -8.73 -59.23 -14.93
N HIS A 86 -8.84 -59.99 -16.02
CA HIS A 86 -9.99 -60.82 -16.37
C HIS A 86 -10.52 -61.56 -15.13
N LEU A 87 -11.54 -60.96 -14.52
CA LEU A 87 -12.56 -61.66 -13.75
C LEU A 87 -13.75 -61.81 -14.72
N PRO A 88 -14.49 -62.92 -14.68
CA PRO A 88 -15.58 -63.12 -15.62
C PRO A 88 -16.60 -62.00 -15.41
N VAL A 89 -16.74 -61.16 -16.42
CA VAL A 89 -17.88 -60.26 -16.60
C VAL A 89 -19.11 -61.15 -16.45
N LEU A 90 -19.89 -60.96 -15.38
CA LEU A 90 -21.29 -61.35 -15.41
C LEU A 90 -21.91 -60.43 -16.44
N THR A 91 -21.90 -60.89 -17.69
CA THR A 91 -22.56 -60.27 -18.81
C THR A 91 -24.02 -60.14 -18.41
N TRP A 92 -24.45 -58.92 -18.09
CA TRP A 92 -25.86 -58.61 -17.97
C TRP A 92 -26.45 -58.99 -19.31
N GLY A 93 -27.20 -60.09 -19.31
CA GLY A 93 -27.67 -60.74 -20.51
C GLY A 93 -28.35 -59.71 -21.39
N ASP A 94 -27.82 -59.58 -22.60
CA ASP A 94 -28.46 -58.98 -23.75
C ASP A 94 -29.85 -59.64 -23.90
N SER A 95 -30.86 -58.96 -23.40
CA SER A 95 -32.27 -59.27 -23.59
C SER A 95 -33.00 -57.94 -23.69
N GLU A 96 -32.66 -57.18 -24.74
CA GLU A 96 -33.48 -56.11 -25.30
C GLU A 96 -34.76 -56.66 -25.97
N SER A 97 -35.52 -57.49 -25.29
CA SER A 97 -36.84 -57.86 -25.81
C SER A 97 -37.79 -58.16 -24.67
N ASP A 98 -38.78 -57.27 -24.53
CA ASP A 98 -39.99 -57.36 -23.70
C ASP A 98 -39.97 -56.58 -22.37
N LEU A 99 -39.57 -55.30 -22.42
CA LEU A 99 -40.08 -54.30 -21.46
C LEU A 99 -41.43 -53.79 -21.98
N CYS A 100 -42.52 -54.17 -21.33
CA CYS A 100 -43.84 -53.66 -21.67
C CYS A 100 -43.87 -52.14 -21.47
N GLN A 101 -44.39 -51.38 -22.44
CA GLN A 101 -44.65 -49.94 -22.32
C GLN A 101 -45.48 -49.60 -21.05
N GLU A 102 -46.27 -50.57 -20.58
CA GLU A 102 -47.02 -50.51 -19.34
C GLU A 102 -46.11 -50.47 -18.10
N ASP A 103 -45.01 -51.22 -18.04
CA ASP A 103 -44.05 -51.20 -16.92
C ASP A 103 -43.33 -49.85 -16.80
N GLU A 104 -42.98 -49.22 -17.93
CA GLU A 104 -42.39 -47.87 -17.93
C GLU A 104 -43.39 -46.84 -17.37
N LEU A 105 -44.67 -46.96 -17.73
CA LEU A 105 -45.72 -46.08 -17.20
C LEU A 105 -45.96 -46.33 -15.71
N HIS A 106 -45.89 -47.57 -15.24
CA HIS A 106 -46.05 -47.91 -13.82
C HIS A 106 -44.87 -47.40 -12.98
N PHE A 107 -43.64 -47.62 -13.44
CA PHE A 107 -42.45 -47.12 -12.76
C PHE A 107 -42.43 -45.58 -12.74
N SER A 108 -42.75 -44.92 -13.85
CA SER A 108 -42.84 -43.46 -13.92
C SER A 108 -43.89 -42.91 -12.94
N ARG A 109 -45.08 -43.50 -12.88
CA ARG A 109 -46.13 -43.10 -11.90
C ARG A 109 -45.69 -43.32 -10.46
N LEU A 110 -44.99 -44.42 -10.16
CA LEU A 110 -44.42 -44.66 -8.84
C LEU A 110 -43.41 -43.57 -8.49
N MET A 111 -42.45 -43.30 -9.37
CA MET A 111 -41.43 -42.27 -9.18
C MET A 111 -42.02 -40.86 -9.04
N ASP A 112 -43.09 -40.55 -9.76
CA ASP A 112 -43.85 -39.30 -9.61
C ASP A 112 -44.57 -39.25 -8.24
N SER A 113 -45.20 -40.35 -7.82
CA SER A 113 -45.90 -40.43 -6.52
C SER A 113 -44.94 -40.32 -5.33
N LEU A 114 -43.71 -40.81 -5.49
CA LEU A 114 -42.65 -40.75 -4.50
C LEU A 114 -41.83 -39.44 -4.56
N GLY A 115 -42.09 -38.56 -5.55
CA GLY A 115 -41.28 -37.36 -5.79
C GLY A 115 -39.82 -37.67 -6.15
N ALA A 116 -39.56 -38.89 -6.61
CA ALA A 116 -38.23 -39.48 -6.75
C ALA A 116 -37.59 -39.30 -8.13
N ARG A 117 -38.34 -38.73 -9.10
CA ARG A 117 -37.97 -38.66 -10.51
C ARG A 117 -36.58 -38.07 -10.81
N ASN A 118 -36.14 -37.10 -10.00
CA ASN A 118 -34.82 -36.44 -10.13
C ASN A 118 -33.96 -36.63 -8.87
N VAL A 119 -34.26 -37.65 -8.07
CA VAL A 119 -33.58 -37.89 -6.80
C VAL A 119 -32.36 -38.79 -6.99
N PHE A 120 -32.49 -39.82 -7.83
CA PHE A 120 -31.43 -40.78 -8.13
C PHE A 120 -30.72 -40.41 -9.44
N ALA A 121 -29.40 -40.47 -9.46
CA ALA A 121 -28.60 -40.26 -10.67
C ALA A 121 -28.76 -41.44 -11.65
N ASP A 122 -28.80 -42.67 -11.11
CA ASP A 122 -28.88 -43.91 -11.88
C ASP A 122 -30.32 -44.46 -11.88
N SER A 123 -31.25 -43.66 -12.42
CA SER A 123 -32.67 -44.04 -12.48
C SER A 123 -32.91 -45.33 -13.29
N ASP A 124 -32.01 -45.66 -14.21
CA ASP A 124 -32.11 -46.85 -15.06
C ASP A 124 -31.79 -48.15 -14.29
N GLU A 125 -30.87 -48.10 -13.33
CA GLU A 125 -30.53 -49.24 -12.46
C GLU A 125 -31.65 -49.53 -11.46
N VAL A 126 -32.24 -48.47 -10.90
CA VAL A 126 -33.41 -48.57 -10.02
C VAL A 126 -34.61 -49.13 -10.78
N ARG A 127 -34.79 -48.72 -12.04
CA ARG A 127 -35.83 -49.25 -12.93
C ARG A 127 -35.61 -50.73 -13.21
N ALA A 128 -34.40 -51.13 -13.61
CA ALA A 128 -34.07 -52.53 -13.93
C ALA A 128 -34.27 -53.46 -12.73
N LEU A 129 -33.97 -52.97 -11.51
CA LEU A 129 -34.21 -53.72 -10.28
C LEU A 129 -35.71 -53.83 -9.96
N TRP A 130 -36.48 -52.75 -10.14
CA TRP A 130 -37.93 -52.74 -9.92
C TRP A 130 -38.68 -53.70 -10.86
N THR A 131 -38.35 -53.70 -12.16
CA THR A 131 -38.98 -54.60 -13.15
C THR A 131 -38.65 -56.07 -12.87
N ARG A 132 -37.43 -56.36 -12.44
CA ARG A 132 -37.00 -57.71 -12.05
C ARG A 132 -37.67 -58.19 -10.76
N LEU A 133 -37.78 -57.35 -9.73
CA LEU A 133 -38.51 -57.66 -8.50
C LEU A 133 -39.98 -57.94 -8.77
N ARG A 134 -40.61 -57.18 -9.67
CA ARG A 134 -42.01 -57.40 -10.07
C ARG A 134 -42.23 -58.76 -10.74
N ARG A 135 -41.25 -59.25 -11.51
CA ARG A 135 -41.32 -60.52 -12.25
C ARG A 135 -40.91 -61.73 -11.42
N ASP A 136 -39.83 -61.62 -10.67
CA ASP A 136 -39.17 -62.77 -10.03
C ASP A 136 -39.61 -62.92 -8.55
N GLU A 137 -39.84 -61.81 -7.80
CA GLU A 137 -40.15 -61.83 -6.36
C GLU A 137 -41.14 -60.70 -5.95
N PRO A 138 -42.45 -60.83 -6.25
CA PRO A 138 -43.42 -59.76 -6.03
C PRO A 138 -43.67 -59.40 -4.56
N GLU A 139 -43.36 -60.32 -3.62
CA GLU A 139 -43.53 -60.08 -2.18
C GLU A 139 -42.57 -59.01 -1.63
N LEU A 140 -41.41 -58.83 -2.26
CA LEU A 140 -40.39 -57.84 -1.85
C LEU A 140 -40.61 -56.46 -2.49
N LEU A 141 -41.48 -56.36 -3.49
CA LEU A 141 -41.72 -55.12 -4.23
C LEU A 141 -42.20 -53.99 -3.31
N ASN A 142 -43.15 -54.28 -2.40
CA ASN A 142 -43.65 -53.29 -1.44
C ASN A 142 -42.57 -52.77 -0.48
N ASN A 143 -41.64 -53.64 -0.06
CA ASN A 143 -40.53 -53.24 0.80
C ASN A 143 -39.55 -52.35 0.04
N PHE A 144 -39.30 -52.66 -1.23
CA PHE A 144 -38.47 -51.85 -2.11
C PHE A 144 -39.09 -50.48 -2.39
N GLU A 145 -40.39 -50.41 -2.68
CA GLU A 145 -41.12 -49.14 -2.87
C GLU A 145 -41.14 -48.29 -1.59
N GLY A 146 -41.34 -48.93 -0.43
CA GLY A 146 -41.25 -48.27 0.87
C GLY A 146 -39.83 -47.76 1.18
N PHE A 147 -38.80 -48.50 0.76
CA PHE A 147 -37.41 -48.06 0.86
C PHE A 147 -37.13 -46.86 -0.04
N LEU A 148 -37.54 -46.92 -1.32
CA LEU A 148 -37.41 -45.80 -2.25
C LEU A 148 -38.12 -44.56 -1.72
N SER A 149 -39.34 -44.69 -1.20
CA SER A 149 -40.08 -43.58 -0.58
C SER A 149 -39.28 -42.90 0.54
N ARG A 150 -38.73 -43.68 1.47
CA ARG A 150 -37.96 -43.14 2.61
C ARG A 150 -36.67 -42.49 2.15
N VAL A 151 -35.93 -43.13 1.25
CA VAL A 151 -34.68 -42.59 0.71
C VAL A 151 -34.94 -41.32 -0.08
N SER A 152 -36.00 -41.29 -0.89
CA SER A 152 -36.38 -40.10 -1.64
C SER A 152 -36.79 -38.95 -0.75
N LEU A 153 -37.56 -39.21 0.31
CA LEU A 153 -37.92 -38.21 1.31
C LEU A 153 -36.66 -37.63 1.99
N LEU A 154 -35.74 -38.48 2.44
CA LEU A 154 -34.50 -38.04 3.10
C LEU A 154 -33.63 -37.19 2.18
N ILE A 155 -33.49 -37.57 0.91
CA ILE A 155 -32.70 -36.80 -0.06
C ILE A 155 -33.37 -35.46 -0.35
N LEU A 156 -34.71 -35.43 -0.50
CA LEU A 156 -35.44 -34.18 -0.71
C LEU A 156 -35.33 -33.24 0.50
N GLN A 157 -35.45 -33.78 1.72
CA GLN A 157 -35.25 -33.01 2.96
C GLN A 157 -33.83 -32.45 3.04
N ALA A 158 -32.80 -33.27 2.81
CA ALA A 158 -31.41 -32.81 2.81
C ALA A 158 -31.15 -31.73 1.75
N LYS A 159 -31.73 -31.86 0.54
CA LYS A 159 -31.65 -30.83 -0.50
C LYS A 159 -32.33 -29.52 -0.06
N GLN A 160 -33.48 -29.61 0.59
CA GLN A 160 -34.19 -28.44 1.13
C GLN A 160 -33.39 -27.77 2.25
N GLU A 161 -32.89 -28.54 3.22
CA GLU A 161 -32.05 -28.04 4.32
C GLU A 161 -30.80 -27.35 3.77
N LYS A 162 -30.09 -27.98 2.83
CA LYS A 162 -28.96 -27.37 2.12
C LYS A 162 -29.35 -26.01 1.52
N ALA A 163 -30.45 -25.94 0.76
CA ALA A 163 -30.91 -24.70 0.15
C ALA A 163 -31.30 -23.63 1.18
N THR A 164 -31.81 -24.02 2.36
CA THR A 164 -32.08 -23.08 3.45
C THR A 164 -30.80 -22.52 4.06
N VAL A 165 -29.81 -23.38 4.32
CA VAL A 165 -28.51 -22.98 4.87
C VAL A 165 -27.77 -22.09 3.88
N GLU A 166 -27.73 -22.45 2.60
CA GLU A 166 -27.13 -21.64 1.53
C GLU A 166 -27.75 -20.24 1.49
N ARG A 167 -29.08 -20.12 1.60
CA ARG A 167 -29.76 -18.82 1.64
C ARG A 167 -29.40 -18.00 2.88
N ILE A 168 -29.28 -18.64 4.05
CA ILE A 168 -28.87 -17.96 5.29
C ILE A 168 -27.41 -17.48 5.15
N LEU A 169 -26.52 -18.32 4.64
CA LEU A 169 -25.13 -17.97 4.40
C LEU A 169 -25.00 -16.83 3.39
N GLN A 170 -25.77 -16.84 2.30
CA GLN A 170 -25.75 -15.79 1.29
C GLN A 170 -26.24 -14.44 1.86
N LYS A 171 -27.30 -14.46 2.69
CA LYS A 171 -27.74 -13.26 3.40
C LYS A 171 -26.66 -12.74 4.35
N ARG A 172 -26.11 -13.63 5.18
CA ARG A 172 -25.06 -13.28 6.13
C ARG A 172 -23.83 -12.73 5.40
N ASN A 173 -23.41 -13.32 4.28
CA ASN A 173 -22.30 -12.81 3.48
C ASN A 173 -22.60 -11.39 2.97
N GLY A 174 -23.78 -11.18 2.39
CA GLY A 174 -24.20 -9.87 1.91
C GLY A 174 -24.32 -8.82 3.01
N ASP A 175 -24.69 -9.21 4.23
CA ASP A 175 -24.74 -8.30 5.38
C ASP A 175 -23.33 -7.92 5.86
N HIS A 176 -22.39 -8.88 5.94
CA HIS A 176 -20.99 -8.55 6.23
C HIS A 176 -20.36 -7.70 5.13
N ASP A 177 -20.63 -7.97 3.85
CA ASP A 177 -20.11 -7.17 2.73
C ASP A 177 -20.57 -5.71 2.85
N ARG A 178 -21.83 -5.47 3.26
CA ARG A 178 -22.35 -4.11 3.52
C ARG A 178 -21.71 -3.47 4.74
N GLU A 179 -21.53 -4.21 5.83
CA GLU A 179 -20.87 -3.68 7.04
C GLU A 179 -19.42 -3.28 6.74
N VAL A 180 -18.70 -4.11 6.01
CA VAL A 180 -17.34 -3.82 5.55
C VAL A 180 -17.33 -2.57 4.67
N GLN A 181 -18.24 -2.46 3.70
CA GLN A 181 -18.38 -1.25 2.87
C GLN A 181 -18.67 0.00 3.72
N HIS A 182 -19.60 -0.08 4.66
CA HIS A 182 -19.91 1.03 5.55
C HIS A 182 -18.70 1.46 6.39
N LEU A 183 -17.94 0.52 6.94
CA LEU A 183 -16.72 0.82 7.69
C LEU A 183 -15.65 1.49 6.82
N TYR A 184 -15.49 1.06 5.56
CA TYR A 184 -14.59 1.71 4.61
C TYR A 184 -15.05 3.13 4.28
N GLU A 185 -16.34 3.34 4.03
CA GLU A 185 -16.92 4.65 3.76
C GLU A 185 -16.76 5.60 4.96
N GLU A 186 -17.01 5.13 6.17
CA GLU A 186 -16.85 5.90 7.40
C GLU A 186 -15.37 6.27 7.62
N MET A 187 -14.46 5.32 7.44
CA MET A 187 -13.02 5.58 7.53
C MET A 187 -12.56 6.59 6.47
N GLU A 188 -13.07 6.50 5.24
CA GLU A 188 -12.75 7.45 4.17
C GLU A 188 -13.24 8.86 4.51
N GLN A 189 -14.47 8.98 5.04
CA GLN A 189 -15.02 10.25 5.50
C GLN A 189 -14.20 10.83 6.65
N GLN A 190 -13.81 10.01 7.62
CA GLN A 190 -12.95 10.44 8.73
C GLN A 190 -11.59 10.92 8.22
N MET A 191 -10.92 10.16 7.36
CA MET A 191 -9.65 10.56 6.74
C MET A 191 -9.77 11.89 5.97
N LYS A 192 -10.85 12.07 5.20
CA LYS A 192 -11.10 13.33 4.49
C LYS A 192 -11.27 14.50 5.46
N SER A 193 -12.07 14.32 6.52
CA SER A 193 -12.31 15.36 7.51
C SER A 193 -11.05 15.75 8.30
N GLU A 194 -10.22 14.77 8.69
CA GLU A 194 -8.96 15.03 9.40
C GLU A 194 -7.94 15.71 8.48
N LYS A 195 -7.86 15.28 7.22
CA LYS A 195 -7.00 15.94 6.22
C LYS A 195 -7.40 17.40 6.01
N GLU A 196 -8.70 17.70 5.90
CA GLU A 196 -9.20 19.07 5.75
C GLU A 196 -8.93 19.92 7.00
N LYS A 197 -9.15 19.37 8.20
CA LYS A 197 -8.83 20.04 9.47
C LYS A 197 -7.34 20.38 9.54
N LEU A 198 -6.45 19.43 9.29
CA LEU A 198 -5.00 19.64 9.29
C LEU A 198 -4.60 20.70 8.26
N SER A 199 -5.13 20.61 7.04
CA SER A 199 -4.85 21.59 5.99
C SER A 199 -5.30 23.00 6.37
N SER A 200 -6.50 23.15 6.95
CA SER A 200 -7.00 24.45 7.41
C SER A 200 -6.19 25.02 8.59
N GLN A 201 -5.73 24.15 9.50
CA GLN A 201 -4.90 24.54 10.62
C GLN A 201 -3.53 25.02 10.15
N ASP A 202 -2.91 24.32 9.21
CA ASP A 202 -1.62 24.70 8.64
C ASP A 202 -1.72 26.00 7.83
N ALA A 203 -2.77 26.15 7.01
CA ALA A 203 -3.03 27.40 6.31
C ALA A 203 -3.17 28.58 7.29
N ARG A 204 -3.90 28.38 8.40
CA ARG A 204 -4.04 29.41 9.44
C ARG A 204 -2.71 29.73 10.12
N ARG A 205 -1.91 28.73 10.46
CA ARG A 205 -0.59 28.91 11.08
C ARG A 205 0.34 29.69 10.17
N LEU A 206 0.39 29.34 8.88
CA LEU A 206 1.20 30.04 7.88
C LEU A 206 0.74 31.49 7.71
N LEU A 207 -0.57 31.73 7.67
CA LEU A 207 -1.12 33.08 7.59
C LEU A 207 -0.74 33.93 8.81
N CYS A 208 -0.93 33.42 10.03
CA CYS A 208 -0.53 34.12 11.25
C CYS A 208 0.98 34.41 11.25
N ARG A 209 1.81 33.42 10.87
CA ARG A 209 3.26 33.60 10.81
C ARG A 209 3.68 34.64 9.77
N SER A 210 3.01 34.66 8.61
CA SER A 210 3.24 35.65 7.57
C SER A 210 2.91 37.06 8.06
N GLN A 211 1.78 37.22 8.76
CA GLN A 211 1.37 38.51 9.33
C GLN A 211 2.34 39.00 10.41
N GLU A 212 2.83 38.10 11.27
CA GLU A 212 3.86 38.43 12.27
C GLU A 212 5.13 38.95 11.61
N LEU A 213 5.61 38.26 10.57
CA LEU A 213 6.82 38.65 9.84
C LEU A 213 6.64 39.97 9.09
N GLU A 214 5.47 40.22 8.52
CA GLU A 214 5.14 41.48 7.86
C GLU A 214 5.14 42.64 8.87
N ALA A 215 4.53 42.46 10.04
CA ALA A 215 4.55 43.46 11.10
C ALA A 215 5.96 43.73 11.64
N GLU A 216 6.81 42.70 11.76
CA GLU A 216 8.21 42.87 12.15
C GLU A 216 9.01 43.61 11.08
N LEU A 217 8.76 43.31 9.81
CA LEU A 217 9.39 43.98 8.67
C LEU A 217 9.01 45.46 8.63
N ASP A 218 7.73 45.79 8.81
CA ASP A 218 7.24 47.17 8.90
C ASP A 218 7.88 47.94 10.05
N ALA A 219 7.97 47.31 11.23
CA ALA A 219 8.62 47.90 12.40
C ALA A 219 10.10 48.19 12.13
N LYS A 220 10.81 47.24 11.49
CA LYS A 220 12.21 47.42 11.10
C LYS A 220 12.37 48.47 10.01
N GLU A 221 11.47 48.55 9.05
CA GLU A 221 11.49 49.61 8.02
C GLU A 221 11.33 50.99 8.66
N GLN A 222 10.44 51.12 9.65
CA GLN A 222 10.25 52.37 10.38
C GLN A 222 11.48 52.74 11.23
N GLU A 223 12.12 51.77 11.87
CA GLU A 223 13.38 51.95 12.59
C GLU A 223 14.48 52.49 11.64
N VAL A 224 14.61 51.89 10.44
CA VAL A 224 15.56 52.34 9.42
C VAL A 224 15.23 53.76 8.94
N LYS A 225 13.95 54.09 8.72
CA LYS A 225 13.53 55.46 8.38
C LYS A 225 13.95 56.46 9.45
N ASN A 226 13.77 56.13 10.73
CA ASN A 226 14.16 56.97 11.86
C ASN A 226 15.68 57.15 11.98
N ILE A 227 16.46 56.09 11.73
CA ILE A 227 17.93 56.18 11.74
C ILE A 227 18.40 57.08 10.59
N ARG A 228 17.82 56.93 9.39
CA ARG A 228 18.13 57.78 8.23
C ARG A 228 17.82 59.26 8.48
N THR A 229 16.70 59.58 9.14
CA THR A 229 16.38 60.98 9.45
C THR A 229 17.37 61.57 10.46
N LYS A 230 17.72 60.82 11.51
CA LYS A 230 18.77 61.22 12.48
C LYS A 230 20.12 61.39 11.80
N GLN A 231 20.52 60.47 10.91
CA GLN A 231 21.76 60.57 10.16
C GLN A 231 21.80 61.88 9.34
N LYS A 232 20.72 62.19 8.60
CA LYS A 232 20.62 63.45 7.84
C LYS A 232 20.72 64.69 8.73
N GLN A 233 20.15 64.65 9.94
CA GLN A 233 20.26 65.75 10.89
C GLN A 233 21.69 65.95 11.38
N LEU A 234 22.39 64.85 11.73
CA LEU A 234 23.78 64.88 12.15
C LEU A 234 24.72 65.35 11.02
N GLU A 235 24.47 64.91 9.78
CA GLU A 235 25.21 65.39 8.61
C GLU A 235 25.07 66.90 8.43
N ARG A 236 23.86 67.46 8.58
CA ARG A 236 23.64 68.92 8.53
C ARG A 236 24.38 69.65 9.65
N ALA A 237 24.27 69.18 10.88
CA ALA A 237 24.96 69.79 12.01
C ALA A 237 26.49 69.76 11.85
N LEU A 238 27.04 68.67 11.29
CA LEU A 238 28.47 68.59 10.95
C LEU A 238 28.86 69.58 9.86
N THR A 239 28.04 69.77 8.83
CA THR A 239 28.32 70.76 7.79
C THR A 239 28.29 72.20 8.33
N GLU A 240 27.32 72.52 9.19
CA GLU A 240 27.18 73.83 9.83
C GLU A 240 28.38 74.13 10.75
N LEU A 241 28.74 73.18 11.62
CA LEU A 241 29.90 73.31 12.50
C LEU A 241 31.21 73.47 11.71
N ASN A 242 31.35 72.77 10.58
CA ASN A 242 32.53 72.93 9.72
C ASN A 242 32.57 74.31 9.05
N SER A 243 31.42 74.88 8.64
CA SER A 243 31.38 76.25 8.14
C SER A 243 31.73 77.26 9.23
N GLU A 244 31.16 77.14 10.43
CA GLU A 244 31.50 78.00 11.57
C GLU A 244 32.98 77.90 11.95
N ARG A 245 33.54 76.69 11.95
CA ARG A 245 34.97 76.47 12.20
C ARG A 245 35.84 77.11 11.12
N SER A 246 35.41 77.09 9.86
CA SER A 246 36.11 77.75 8.75
C SER A 246 36.05 79.27 8.91
N GLU A 247 34.89 79.83 9.25
CA GLU A 247 34.69 81.27 9.47
C GLU A 247 35.50 81.78 10.66
N THR A 248 35.44 81.09 11.80
CA THR A 248 36.25 81.42 12.99
C THR A 248 37.74 81.35 12.70
N ARG A 249 38.20 80.37 11.90
CA ARG A 249 39.58 80.30 11.43
C ARG A 249 39.95 81.51 10.58
N GLN A 250 39.12 81.89 9.60
CA GLN A 250 39.35 83.06 8.77
C GLN A 250 39.38 84.36 9.58
N GLN A 251 38.48 84.51 10.56
CA GLN A 251 38.48 85.66 11.46
C GLN A 251 39.74 85.69 12.33
N ASN A 252 40.19 84.55 12.85
CA ASN A 252 41.43 84.45 13.62
C ASN A 252 42.64 84.85 12.77
N ASP A 253 42.72 84.37 11.53
CA ASP A 253 43.78 84.72 10.58
C ASP A 253 43.78 86.22 10.26
N ARG A 254 42.61 86.84 10.06
CA ARG A 254 42.48 88.31 9.88
C ARG A 254 42.93 89.10 11.10
N LEU A 255 42.55 88.66 12.31
CA LEU A 255 42.97 89.29 13.55
C LEU A 255 44.49 89.17 13.76
N ARG A 256 45.08 88.03 13.39
CA ARG A 256 46.54 87.84 13.41
C ARG A 256 47.24 88.83 12.47
N GLN A 257 46.79 88.93 11.22
CA GLN A 257 47.34 89.90 10.27
C GLN A 257 47.23 91.34 10.79
N SER A 258 46.07 91.74 11.33
CA SER A 258 45.90 93.07 11.93
C SER A 258 46.80 93.28 13.17
N ASN A 259 47.00 92.25 13.99
CA ASN A 259 47.91 92.34 15.14
C ASN A 259 49.36 92.50 14.69
N GLU A 260 49.80 91.72 13.69
CA GLU A 260 51.13 91.83 13.08
C GLU A 260 51.35 93.25 12.52
N GLU A 261 50.39 93.80 11.77
CA GLU A 261 50.46 95.19 11.26
C GLU A 261 50.55 96.23 12.39
N LEU A 262 49.80 96.04 13.48
CA LEU A 262 49.84 96.95 14.64
C LEU A 262 51.17 96.84 15.39
N GLU A 263 51.72 95.62 15.54
CA GLU A 263 53.04 95.40 16.13
C GLU A 263 54.14 96.04 15.29
N GLU A 264 54.08 95.93 13.96
CA GLU A 264 55.00 96.59 13.04
C GLU A 264 54.93 98.12 13.17
N ARG A 265 53.71 98.70 13.21
CA ARG A 265 53.52 100.14 13.45
C ARG A 265 54.04 100.57 14.82
N LEU A 266 53.79 99.80 15.87
CA LEU A 266 54.32 100.08 17.20
C LEU A 266 55.86 100.00 17.22
N ALA A 267 56.45 99.02 16.55
CA ALA A 267 57.90 98.90 16.41
C ALA A 267 58.47 100.09 15.63
N GLN A 268 57.76 100.56 14.60
CA GLN A 268 58.14 101.75 13.86
C GLN A 268 58.08 103.02 14.72
N VAL A 269 56.97 103.27 15.43
CA VAL A 269 56.88 104.41 16.35
C VAL A 269 57.94 104.33 17.45
N ARG A 270 58.21 103.13 18.00
CA ARG A 270 59.31 102.95 18.98
C ARG A 270 60.67 103.31 18.40
N ARG A 271 60.96 102.93 17.15
CA ARG A 271 62.20 103.31 16.44
C ARG A 271 62.28 104.83 16.25
N GLU A 272 61.21 105.44 15.75
CA GLU A 272 61.15 106.90 15.57
C GLU A 272 61.34 107.66 16.90
N LEU A 273 60.79 107.13 17.99
CA LEU A 273 60.93 107.71 19.33
C LEU A 273 62.33 107.51 19.90
N SER A 274 62.99 106.38 19.65
CA SER A 274 64.42 106.19 20.00
C SER A 274 65.33 107.09 19.17
N ASP A 275 65.03 107.28 17.89
CA ASP A 275 65.78 108.18 17.01
C ASP A 275 65.62 109.64 17.48
N ALA A 276 64.42 110.05 17.88
CA ALA A 276 64.18 111.36 18.48
C ALA A 276 64.90 111.54 19.83
N LEU A 277 64.93 110.51 20.69
CA LEU A 277 65.66 110.54 21.96
C LEU A 277 67.17 110.67 21.74
N THR A 278 67.73 109.89 20.83
CA THR A 278 69.17 109.98 20.48
C THR A 278 69.53 111.30 19.83
N LEU A 279 68.64 111.91 19.04
CA LEU A 279 68.81 113.27 18.52
C LEU A 279 68.76 114.34 19.62
N MET A 280 67.92 114.16 20.65
CA MET A 280 67.89 115.05 21.81
C MET A 280 69.13 114.91 22.71
N GLU A 281 69.75 113.73 22.78
CA GLU A 281 71.03 113.51 23.48
C GLU A 281 72.25 114.10 22.73
N GLN A 282 72.09 114.50 21.47
CA GLN A 282 73.14 115.10 20.64
C GLN A 282 73.07 116.63 20.55
N LEU A 283 72.11 117.27 21.23
CA LEU A 283 71.96 118.73 21.38
C LEU A 283 72.42 119.20 22.77
#